data_AF-A0A1H8E3Q2-F1
#
_entry.id   AF-A0A1H8E3Q2-F1
#
_cell.length_a   1.000
_cell.length_b   1.000
_cell.length_c   1.000
_cell.angle_alpha   90.00
_cell.angle_beta   90.00
_cell.angle_gamma   90.00
#
_symmetry.space_group_name_H-M   'P 1'
#
loop_
_entity.id
_entity.type
_entity.pdbx_description
1 polymer ?
#
loop_
_entity_poly.entity_id
_entity_poly.type
_entity_poly.pdbx_seq_one_letter_code
_entity_poly.pdbx_strand_id
1 'polypeptide(L)'
;MRQYAETGLVAIDLVNTWDEYLDDPERLPDVASLHRFCQELACRPAALREPERSPETGTLTEGARKATAVEAGDRAPLEDAREAAPVDVRDPAPLEDAWEAAPVDVRDRALLEGAREAAAVEAGDMALTEGDLVAVREVRGRLRDVLAVADPGGRAAALARWASDLPVRALVETEGGVPRLRPAPPDGADLALRLAVRAVTELLDVAAAGDWDRLRLCAARPCRDAFIDRSRPGRRQFCSTRCANRAHAAASRARHR
;
A
#
# COMPACT_ATOMS: atom_id res chain seq x y z
N MET A 1 12.17 -13.58 -14.01
CA MET A 1 11.71 -13.30 -12.63
C MET A 1 10.83 -12.07 -12.71
N ARG A 2 9.60 -12.12 -12.20
CA ARG A 2 8.77 -10.91 -12.04
C ARG A 2 9.51 -9.95 -11.11
N GLN A 3 9.51 -8.66 -11.44
CA GLN A 3 9.95 -7.62 -10.52
C GLN A 3 9.06 -7.64 -9.27
N TYR A 4 9.60 -7.22 -8.14
CA TYR A 4 8.86 -7.00 -6.91
C TYR A 4 8.16 -5.64 -6.94
N ALA A 5 8.82 -4.61 -7.45
CA ALA A 5 8.30 -3.24 -7.50
C ALA A 5 7.43 -2.95 -8.74
N GLU A 6 6.40 -3.75 -9.01
CA GLU A 6 5.56 -3.58 -10.22
C GLU A 6 4.71 -2.29 -10.15
N THR A 7 4.28 -1.88 -8.95
CA THR A 7 3.45 -0.68 -8.76
C THR A 7 4.23 0.51 -8.20
N GLY A 8 5.32 0.24 -7.49
CA GLY A 8 6.08 1.23 -6.73
C GLY A 8 5.36 1.67 -5.44
N LEU A 9 4.36 0.90 -4.99
CA LEU A 9 3.69 1.05 -3.70
C LEU A 9 4.01 -0.18 -2.88
N VAL A 10 4.74 -0.01 -1.78
CA VAL A 10 5.09 -1.09 -0.84
C VAL A 10 3.86 -1.86 -0.40
N ALA A 11 2.75 -1.16 -0.12
CA ALA A 11 1.50 -1.80 0.29
C ALA A 11 1.02 -2.86 -0.70
N ILE A 12 1.08 -2.59 -2.01
CA ILE A 12 0.63 -3.49 -3.06
C ILE A 12 1.70 -4.51 -3.40
N ASP A 13 2.93 -4.05 -3.59
CA ASP A 13 4.04 -4.87 -4.03
C ASP A 13 4.39 -5.94 -2.97
N LEU A 14 4.29 -5.61 -1.67
CA LEU A 14 4.45 -6.57 -0.59
C LEU A 14 3.31 -7.61 -0.58
N VAL A 15 2.05 -7.19 -0.75
CA VAL A 15 0.90 -8.11 -0.85
C VAL A 15 1.05 -9.06 -2.04
N ASN A 16 1.65 -8.60 -3.14
CA ASN A 16 1.84 -9.38 -4.36
C ASN A 16 3.11 -10.26 -4.35
N THR A 17 3.76 -10.40 -3.19
CA THR A 17 4.82 -11.39 -2.96
C THR A 17 4.29 -12.80 -2.60
N TRP A 18 2.99 -13.05 -2.73
CA TRP A 18 2.41 -14.39 -2.65
C TRP A 18 1.57 -14.67 -3.89
N ASP A 19 1.97 -15.65 -4.68
CA ASP A 19 1.31 -15.99 -5.95
C ASP A 19 0.88 -17.45 -5.94
N GLU A 20 -0.40 -17.69 -5.68
CA GLU A 20 -1.05 -19.01 -5.63
C GLU A 20 -0.98 -19.80 -6.96
N TYR A 21 -0.45 -19.21 -8.03
CA TYR A 21 -0.23 -19.91 -9.30
C TYR A 21 1.19 -20.44 -9.49
N LEU A 22 2.09 -20.18 -8.54
CA LEU A 22 3.43 -20.78 -8.51
C LEU A 22 3.41 -22.10 -7.74
N ASP A 23 4.34 -23.00 -8.06
CA ASP A 23 4.51 -24.26 -7.32
C ASP A 23 4.91 -24.00 -5.85
N ASP A 24 5.74 -22.98 -5.64
CA ASP A 24 5.97 -22.34 -4.33
C ASP A 24 5.36 -20.93 -4.37
N PRO A 25 4.26 -20.68 -3.65
CA PRO A 25 3.56 -19.40 -3.72
C PRO A 25 4.35 -18.26 -3.07
N GLU A 26 5.31 -18.55 -2.19
CA GLU A 26 6.09 -17.54 -1.48
C GLU A 26 7.18 -16.93 -2.37
N ARG A 27 7.03 -15.65 -2.73
CA ARG A 27 8.05 -14.93 -3.53
C ARG A 27 9.14 -14.28 -2.67
N LEU A 28 9.00 -14.25 -1.35
CA LEU A 28 10.07 -13.88 -0.42
C LEU A 28 10.54 -15.13 0.33
N PRO A 29 11.13 -16.15 -0.30
CA PRO A 29 11.47 -17.41 0.37
C PRO A 29 12.60 -17.25 1.39
N ASP A 30 13.51 -16.31 1.16
CA ASP A 30 14.75 -16.13 1.91
C ASP A 30 15.15 -14.65 2.06
N VAL A 31 16.15 -14.40 2.91
CA VAL A 31 16.71 -13.07 3.17
C VAL A 31 17.27 -12.43 1.90
N ALA A 32 17.83 -13.21 0.97
CA ALA A 32 18.34 -12.69 -0.30
C ALA A 32 17.22 -12.09 -1.17
N SER A 33 16.05 -12.71 -1.16
CA SER A 33 14.86 -12.23 -1.86
C SER A 33 14.26 -11.01 -1.17
N LEU A 34 14.27 -10.95 0.16
CA LEU A 34 13.92 -9.73 0.92
C LEU A 34 14.86 -8.56 0.58
N HIS A 35 16.17 -8.82 0.52
CA HIS A 35 17.15 -7.81 0.16
C HIS A 35 16.88 -7.24 -1.24
N ARG A 36 16.64 -8.10 -2.24
CA ARG A 36 16.25 -7.67 -3.59
C ARG A 36 14.95 -6.87 -3.60
N PHE A 37 13.94 -7.32 -2.85
CA PHE A 37 12.67 -6.59 -2.69
C PHE A 37 12.91 -5.16 -2.18
N CYS A 38 13.73 -4.99 -1.15
CA CYS A 38 14.06 -3.68 -0.59
C CYS A 38 14.86 -2.80 -1.57
N GLN A 39 15.79 -3.40 -2.33
CA GLN A 39 16.55 -2.70 -3.36
C GLN A 39 15.66 -2.18 -4.50
N GLU A 40 14.72 -3.00 -4.99
CA GLU A 40 13.82 -2.63 -6.08
C GLU A 40 12.81 -1.55 -5.68
N LEU A 41 12.31 -1.58 -4.45
CA LEU A 41 11.40 -0.55 -3.92
C LEU A 41 12.11 0.73 -3.48
N ALA A 42 13.41 0.84 -3.80
CA ALA A 42 14.29 1.95 -3.48
C ALA A 42 14.17 2.37 -2.01
N CYS A 43 14.39 1.42 -1.10
CA CYS A 43 14.79 1.74 0.28
C CYS A 43 16.21 2.35 0.22
N ARG A 44 16.36 3.57 -0.32
CA ARG A 44 17.66 4.21 -0.52
C ARG A 44 18.20 4.80 0.78
N PRO A 45 19.53 4.71 1.03
CA PRO A 45 20.19 5.22 2.21
C PRO A 45 20.34 6.75 2.15
N ALA A 46 20.26 7.39 3.32
CA ALA A 46 20.55 8.80 3.53
C ALA A 46 21.85 9.23 2.83
N ALA A 47 21.73 9.96 1.73
CA ALA A 47 22.84 10.79 1.26
C ALA A 47 22.68 12.17 1.90
N LEU A 48 23.40 12.34 3.02
CA LEU A 48 23.92 13.58 3.59
C LEU A 48 23.34 14.87 3.00
N ARG A 49 22.54 15.59 3.80
CA ARG A 49 22.46 17.05 3.66
C ARG A 49 23.89 17.60 3.76
N GLU A 50 24.43 18.14 2.68
CA GLU A 50 25.50 19.12 2.82
C GLU A 50 24.95 20.30 3.65
N PRO A 51 25.73 20.86 4.59
CA PRO A 51 25.25 21.96 5.40
C PRO A 51 25.07 23.18 4.51
N GLU A 52 23.83 23.47 4.09
CA GLU A 52 23.52 24.75 3.48
C GLU A 52 23.82 25.86 4.49
N ARG A 53 24.71 26.74 4.02
CA ARG A 53 25.33 27.83 4.74
C ARG A 53 24.24 28.81 5.18
N SER A 54 24.17 29.07 6.48
CA SER A 54 23.32 30.07 7.11
C SER A 54 23.43 31.44 6.42
N PRO A 55 22.33 32.19 6.33
CA PRO A 55 22.41 33.57 6.78
C PRO A 55 21.37 33.85 7.88
N GLU A 56 21.93 34.17 9.04
CA GLU A 56 21.60 35.35 9.86
C GLU A 56 20.14 35.54 10.28
N THR A 57 19.89 35.11 11.53
CA THR A 57 19.13 35.80 12.58
C THR A 57 18.09 36.84 12.15
N GLY A 58 16.83 36.45 12.25
CA GLY A 58 15.69 37.34 12.46
C GLY A 58 14.84 36.80 13.61
N THR A 59 14.98 37.43 14.78
CA THR A 59 14.07 37.24 15.92
C THR A 59 12.63 37.55 15.52
N LEU A 60 11.66 36.83 16.10
CA LEU A 60 10.58 37.40 16.93
C LEU A 60 9.48 36.37 17.27
N THR A 61 9.35 36.19 18.59
CA THR A 61 8.12 36.13 19.42
C THR A 61 7.16 34.94 19.43
N GLU A 62 6.93 34.52 20.68
CA GLU A 62 5.97 33.58 21.23
C GLU A 62 4.51 33.84 20.86
N GLY A 63 3.74 32.75 20.78
CA GLY A 63 2.29 32.77 20.67
C GLY A 63 1.68 31.42 21.03
N ALA A 64 1.66 31.11 22.32
CA ALA A 64 1.00 29.93 22.88
C ALA A 64 -0.49 29.91 22.55
N ARG A 65 -1.04 28.78 22.04
CA ARG A 65 -2.46 28.42 22.22
C ARG A 65 -2.64 26.90 22.40
N LYS A 66 -3.51 26.61 23.37
CA LYS A 66 -3.85 25.31 23.98
C LYS A 66 -4.37 24.27 23.00
N ALA A 67 -3.89 23.04 23.16
CA ALA A 67 -4.56 21.84 22.67
C ALA A 67 -5.78 21.53 23.55
N THR A 68 -6.93 21.25 22.93
CA THR A 68 -8.10 20.69 23.60
C THR A 68 -8.22 19.22 23.22
N ALA A 69 -8.23 18.36 24.23
CA ALA A 69 -8.47 16.93 24.12
C ALA A 69 -9.90 16.65 23.62
N VAL A 70 -10.05 15.63 22.78
CA VAL A 70 -11.34 15.05 22.42
C VAL A 70 -11.38 13.64 23.00
N GLU A 71 -12.39 13.38 23.83
CA GLU A 71 -12.58 12.14 24.58
C GLU A 71 -12.98 10.97 23.66
N ALA A 72 -12.49 9.78 24.02
CA ALA A 72 -12.77 8.51 23.35
C ALA A 72 -14.17 8.00 23.71
N GLY A 73 -15.01 7.77 22.69
CA GLY A 73 -16.30 7.09 22.82
C GLY A 73 -16.18 5.58 22.60
N ASP A 74 -16.95 4.82 23.38
CA ASP A 74 -16.91 3.38 23.56
C ASP A 74 -16.95 2.50 22.29
N ARG A 75 -16.15 1.43 22.32
CA ARG A 75 -16.09 0.37 21.29
C ARG A 75 -17.13 -0.72 21.59
N ALA A 76 -17.98 -1.03 20.61
CA ALA A 76 -18.80 -2.24 20.61
C ALA A 76 -18.02 -3.44 19.99
N PRO A 77 -18.29 -4.69 20.40
CA PRO A 77 -17.60 -5.87 19.87
C PRO A 77 -18.19 -6.30 18.52
N LEU A 78 -17.33 -6.63 17.56
CA LEU A 78 -17.70 -7.22 16.27
C LEU A 78 -17.54 -8.74 16.37
N GLU A 79 -18.66 -9.45 16.27
CA GLU A 79 -18.71 -10.91 16.13
C GLU A 79 -18.35 -11.37 14.70
N ASP A 80 -17.96 -12.65 14.65
CA ASP A 80 -17.46 -13.41 13.52
C ASP A 80 -18.21 -13.22 12.18
N ALA A 81 -17.44 -13.02 11.11
CA ALA A 81 -17.91 -13.17 9.73
C ALA A 81 -16.88 -13.93 8.89
N ARG A 82 -16.75 -15.24 9.16
CA ARG A 82 -16.17 -16.20 8.21
C ARG A 82 -17.27 -16.79 7.35
N GLU A 83 -17.67 -16.08 6.30
CA GLU A 83 -18.14 -16.71 5.04
C GLU A 83 -18.18 -15.66 3.92
N ALA A 84 -17.17 -15.66 3.05
CA ALA A 84 -17.20 -14.81 1.85
C ALA A 84 -18.18 -15.41 0.84
N ALA A 85 -19.35 -14.78 0.70
CA ALA A 85 -20.35 -15.12 -0.30
C ALA A 85 -19.75 -15.14 -1.73
N PRO A 86 -20.29 -15.98 -2.65
CA PRO A 86 -19.84 -16.02 -4.03
C PRO A 86 -20.11 -14.67 -4.73
N VAL A 87 -19.06 -14.09 -5.32
CA VAL A 87 -19.19 -12.88 -6.16
C VAL A 87 -19.94 -13.27 -7.44
N ASP A 88 -21.05 -12.57 -7.71
CA ASP A 88 -21.81 -12.68 -8.96
C ASP A 88 -20.95 -12.16 -10.12
N VAL A 89 -20.28 -13.08 -10.82
CA VAL A 89 -19.53 -12.80 -12.05
C VAL A 89 -20.54 -12.58 -13.17
N ARG A 90 -21.20 -11.41 -13.18
CA ARG A 90 -22.07 -11.03 -14.30
C ARG A 90 -21.25 -10.95 -15.59
N ASP A 91 -21.87 -11.45 -16.66
CA ASP A 91 -21.36 -11.56 -18.02
C ASP A 91 -20.66 -10.26 -18.47
N PRO A 92 -19.36 -10.26 -18.80
CA PRO A 92 -18.80 -9.18 -19.59
C PRO A 92 -19.25 -9.36 -21.03
N ALA A 93 -19.77 -8.28 -21.62
CA ALA A 93 -19.93 -8.16 -23.06
C ALA A 93 -18.62 -8.54 -23.79
N PRO A 94 -18.69 -9.00 -25.06
CA PRO A 94 -17.54 -9.49 -25.80
C PRO A 94 -16.37 -8.50 -25.77
N LEU A 95 -15.17 -9.04 -25.60
CA LEU A 95 -13.89 -8.34 -25.72
C LEU A 95 -13.66 -7.93 -27.18
N GLU A 96 -14.38 -6.91 -27.65
CA GLU A 96 -14.09 -6.25 -28.92
C GLU A 96 -13.76 -4.78 -28.63
N ASP A 97 -12.48 -4.47 -28.85
CA ASP A 97 -11.85 -3.17 -29.10
C ASP A 97 -12.13 -2.00 -28.13
N ALA A 98 -11.14 -1.71 -27.27
CA ALA A 98 -10.57 -0.37 -27.04
C ALA A 98 -9.80 -0.32 -25.70
N TRP A 99 -8.58 -0.86 -25.68
CA TRP A 99 -7.57 -0.50 -24.67
C TRP A 99 -6.74 0.71 -25.09
N GLU A 100 -7.31 1.61 -25.87
CA GLU A 100 -6.68 2.91 -26.12
C GLU A 100 -6.59 3.65 -24.79
N ALA A 101 -5.36 3.72 -24.27
CA ALA A 101 -4.98 4.53 -23.15
C ALA A 101 -5.14 6.01 -23.52
N ALA A 102 -6.37 6.52 -23.42
CA ALA A 102 -6.60 7.95 -23.36
C ALA A 102 -6.01 8.47 -22.04
N PRO A 103 -5.28 9.60 -22.05
CA PRO A 103 -4.64 10.13 -20.86
C PRO A 103 -5.70 10.44 -19.82
N VAL A 104 -5.64 9.73 -18.70
CA VAL A 104 -6.40 10.08 -17.50
C VAL A 104 -5.90 11.45 -17.08
N ASP A 105 -6.80 12.41 -16.90
CA ASP A 105 -6.50 13.75 -16.39
C ASP A 105 -5.91 13.62 -14.97
N VAL A 106 -4.58 13.54 -14.95
CA VAL A 106 -3.69 13.37 -13.81
C VAL A 106 -3.53 14.69 -13.06
N ARG A 107 -4.60 15.16 -12.44
CA ARG A 107 -4.44 16.00 -11.26
C ARG A 107 -4.11 15.07 -10.09
N ASP A 108 -2.82 14.97 -9.79
CA ASP A 108 -2.13 14.24 -8.70
C ASP A 108 -1.15 13.12 -9.09
N ARG A 109 -0.67 13.09 -10.33
CA ARG A 109 0.59 12.37 -10.64
C ARG A 109 1.77 12.93 -9.84
N ALA A 110 1.77 14.24 -9.56
CA ALA A 110 2.75 14.90 -8.69
C ALA A 110 2.62 14.47 -7.20
N LEU A 111 1.42 14.14 -6.71
CA LEU A 111 1.21 13.71 -5.33
C LEU A 111 1.78 12.30 -5.09
N LEU A 112 1.62 11.41 -6.07
CA LEU A 112 2.19 10.06 -6.07
C LEU A 112 3.69 10.06 -6.38
N GLU A 113 4.19 10.99 -7.19
CA GLU A 113 5.62 11.18 -7.44
C GLU A 113 6.33 11.80 -6.22
N GLY A 114 5.73 12.76 -5.51
CA GLY A 114 6.24 13.30 -4.23
C GLY A 114 6.16 12.29 -3.06
N ALA A 115 5.13 11.44 -3.03
CA ALA A 115 5.06 10.31 -2.08
C ALA A 115 6.15 9.26 -2.32
N ARG A 116 6.61 9.11 -3.57
CA ARG A 116 7.74 8.23 -3.92
C ARG A 116 9.09 8.81 -3.48
N GLU A 117 9.22 10.12 -3.36
CA GLU A 117 10.47 10.80 -2.94
C GLU A 117 10.61 10.89 -1.41
N ALA A 118 9.52 10.97 -0.65
CA ALA A 118 9.55 11.18 0.81
C ALA A 118 9.67 9.89 1.65
N ALA A 119 9.35 8.71 1.10
CA ALA A 119 9.20 7.47 1.86
C ALA A 119 10.47 6.57 1.85
N ALA A 120 11.65 7.16 2.07
CA ALA A 120 12.89 6.38 2.14
C ALA A 120 12.94 5.56 3.44
N VAL A 121 12.88 4.24 3.29
CA VAL A 121 13.08 3.29 4.39
C VAL A 121 14.58 3.13 4.59
N GLU A 122 15.13 3.75 5.64
CA GLU A 122 16.54 3.56 6.05
C GLU A 122 16.73 2.12 6.57
N ALA A 123 17.14 1.20 5.71
CA ALA A 123 17.85 0.02 6.16
C ALA A 123 19.29 0.46 6.42
N GLY A 124 19.66 0.64 7.70
CA GLY A 124 21.06 0.78 8.07
C GLY A 124 21.88 -0.40 7.53
N ASP A 125 23.20 -0.26 7.49
CA ASP A 125 24.20 -1.25 7.02
C ASP A 125 24.26 -2.54 7.89
N MET A 126 23.11 -2.92 8.46
CA MET A 126 22.87 -4.10 9.26
C MET A 126 22.37 -5.20 8.32
N ALA A 127 23.09 -6.31 8.28
CA ALA A 127 22.69 -7.47 7.49
C ALA A 127 21.28 -7.91 7.87
N LEU A 128 20.39 -7.97 6.88
CA LEU A 128 19.03 -8.49 7.06
C LEU A 128 19.09 -9.90 7.62
N THR A 129 18.18 -10.20 8.54
CA THR A 129 18.10 -11.48 9.24
C THR A 129 16.87 -12.27 8.82
N GLU A 130 16.83 -13.56 9.16
CA GLU A 130 15.63 -14.36 9.00
C GLU A 130 14.47 -13.82 9.86
N GLY A 131 14.79 -13.19 10.99
CA GLY A 131 13.80 -12.50 11.83
C GLY A 131 13.13 -11.33 11.10
N ASP A 132 13.90 -10.54 10.35
CA ASP A 132 13.35 -9.47 9.52
C ASP A 132 12.42 -10.02 8.43
N LEU A 133 12.79 -11.14 7.81
CA LEU A 133 11.95 -11.79 6.81
C LEU A 133 10.60 -12.25 7.39
N VAL A 134 10.62 -12.89 8.56
CA VAL A 134 9.39 -13.28 9.26
C VAL A 134 8.54 -12.05 9.57
N ALA A 135 9.12 -11.01 10.16
CA ALA A 135 8.40 -9.79 10.52
C ALA A 135 7.81 -9.07 9.28
N VAL A 136 8.52 -9.02 8.16
CA VAL A 136 8.01 -8.45 6.90
C VAL A 136 6.86 -9.28 6.33
N ARG A 137 6.91 -10.60 6.44
CA ARG A 137 5.78 -11.48 6.06
C ARG A 137 4.57 -11.27 6.97
N GLU A 138 4.74 -10.90 8.24
CA GLU A 138 3.63 -10.51 9.12
C GLU A 138 2.99 -9.18 8.69
N VAL A 139 3.79 -8.18 8.32
CA VAL A 139 3.30 -6.91 7.74
C VAL A 139 2.46 -7.18 6.48
N ARG A 140 2.93 -8.08 5.62
CA ARG A 140 2.17 -8.53 4.45
C ARG A 140 0.83 -9.16 4.82
N GLY A 141 0.81 -9.99 5.87
CA GLY A 141 -0.43 -10.57 6.41
C GLY A 141 -1.42 -9.49 6.83
N ARG A 142 -0.95 -8.51 7.60
CA ARG A 142 -1.78 -7.36 8.04
C ARG A 142 -2.32 -6.54 6.88
N LEU A 143 -1.51 -6.27 5.86
CA LEU A 143 -1.96 -5.61 4.64
C LEU A 143 -3.09 -6.41 3.96
N ARG A 144 -2.95 -7.73 3.84
CA ARG A 144 -4.01 -8.57 3.28
C ARG A 144 -5.29 -8.52 4.09
N ASP A 145 -5.19 -8.58 5.41
CA ASP A 145 -6.37 -8.50 6.29
C ASP A 145 -7.11 -7.17 6.09
N VAL A 146 -6.38 -6.05 6.01
CA VAL A 146 -6.97 -4.75 5.68
C VAL A 146 -7.63 -4.80 4.30
N LEU A 147 -6.91 -5.18 3.25
CA LEU A 147 -7.41 -5.14 1.87
C LEU A 147 -8.54 -6.14 1.58
N ALA A 148 -8.64 -7.22 2.37
CA ALA A 148 -9.71 -8.22 2.26
C ALA A 148 -11.07 -7.70 2.74
N VAL A 149 -11.11 -6.58 3.49
CA VAL A 149 -12.38 -5.96 3.90
C VAL A 149 -13.05 -5.34 2.67
N ALA A 150 -14.16 -5.96 2.25
CA ALA A 150 -14.86 -5.62 1.02
C ALA A 150 -15.44 -4.19 1.04
N ASP A 151 -16.11 -3.83 2.15
CA ASP A 151 -16.70 -2.51 2.34
C ASP A 151 -15.62 -1.43 2.52
N PRO A 152 -15.67 -0.32 1.75
CA PRO A 152 -14.69 0.77 1.88
C PRO A 152 -14.60 1.38 3.28
N GLY A 153 -15.72 1.51 3.99
CA GLY A 153 -15.77 2.08 5.34
C GLY A 153 -15.13 1.14 6.37
N GLY A 154 -15.47 -0.15 6.31
CA GLY A 154 -14.83 -1.19 7.11
C GLY A 154 -13.32 -1.28 6.85
N ARG A 155 -12.91 -1.14 5.59
CA ARG A 155 -11.49 -1.11 5.20
C ARG A 155 -10.77 0.10 5.77
N ALA A 156 -11.40 1.28 5.70
CA ALA A 156 -10.84 2.50 6.28
C ALA A 156 -10.70 2.36 7.80
N ALA A 157 -11.69 1.78 8.48
CA ALA A 157 -11.61 1.49 9.91
C ALA A 157 -10.51 0.46 10.24
N ALA A 158 -10.31 -0.55 9.40
CA ALA A 158 -9.21 -1.52 9.57
C ALA A 158 -7.84 -0.86 9.41
N LEU A 159 -7.65 -0.02 8.38
CA LEU A 159 -6.43 0.77 8.19
C LEU A 159 -6.18 1.71 9.36
N ALA A 160 -7.21 2.43 9.83
CA ALA A 160 -7.11 3.37 10.94
C ALA A 160 -6.72 2.67 12.26
N ARG A 161 -7.29 1.48 12.54
CA ARG A 161 -6.89 0.67 13.69
C ARG A 161 -5.42 0.28 13.60
N TRP A 162 -5.00 -0.29 12.47
CA TRP A 162 -3.61 -0.70 12.30
C TRP A 162 -2.65 0.49 12.41
N ALA A 163 -2.97 1.62 11.77
CA ALA A 163 -2.17 2.84 11.85
C ALA A 163 -2.03 3.37 13.29
N SER A 164 -3.08 3.23 14.12
CA SER A 164 -3.06 3.67 15.52
C SER A 164 -2.16 2.82 16.41
N ASP A 165 -1.92 1.56 16.03
CA ASP A 165 -1.06 0.63 16.76
C ASP A 165 0.42 0.78 16.36
N LEU A 166 0.72 1.47 15.26
CA LEU A 166 2.10 1.68 14.82
C LEU A 166 2.75 2.83 15.60
N PRO A 167 3.96 2.62 16.17
CA PRO A 167 4.75 3.72 16.69
C PRO A 167 5.21 4.59 15.53
N VAL A 168 4.69 5.82 15.44
CA VAL A 168 5.04 6.80 14.42
C VAL A 168 5.45 8.13 15.04
N ARG A 169 6.30 8.87 14.33
CA ARG A 169 6.60 10.26 14.57
C ARG A 169 5.94 11.12 13.51
N ALA A 170 5.49 12.30 13.93
CA ALA A 170 5.02 13.36 13.06
C ALA A 170 6.23 14.09 12.44
N LEU A 171 6.50 13.87 11.16
CA LEU A 171 7.48 14.64 10.40
C LEU A 171 6.77 15.77 9.65
N VAL A 172 7.27 17.00 9.76
CA VAL A 172 6.80 18.12 8.94
C VAL A 172 7.82 18.36 7.84
N GLU A 173 7.40 18.12 6.61
CA GLU A 173 8.20 18.36 5.41
C GLU A 173 7.70 19.63 4.72
N THR A 174 8.56 20.30 3.95
CA THR A 174 8.15 21.46 3.17
C THR A 174 8.34 21.15 1.70
N GLU A 175 7.25 21.15 0.95
CA GLU A 175 7.25 20.89 -0.49
C GLU A 175 6.69 22.13 -1.20
N GLY A 176 7.48 22.75 -2.08
CA GLY A 176 7.07 23.99 -2.76
C GLY A 176 6.74 25.15 -1.81
N GLY A 177 7.33 25.16 -0.61
CA GLY A 177 7.03 26.15 0.44
C GLY A 177 5.79 25.85 1.29
N VAL A 178 5.11 24.72 1.06
CA VAL A 178 3.93 24.31 1.82
C VAL A 178 4.32 23.24 2.85
N PRO A 179 4.04 23.44 4.15
CA PRO A 179 4.29 22.41 5.16
C PRO A 179 3.29 21.26 4.99
N ARG A 180 3.79 20.04 4.99
CA ARG A 180 3.01 18.80 4.97
C ARG A 180 3.39 17.93 6.15
N LEU A 181 2.40 17.33 6.77
CA LEU A 181 2.60 16.36 7.85
C LEU A 181 2.67 14.94 7.25
N ARG A 182 3.71 14.19 7.61
CA ARG A 182 3.93 12.81 7.20
C ARG A 182 4.21 11.93 8.42
N PRO A 183 3.58 10.73 8.52
CA PRO A 183 4.01 9.72 9.47
C PRO A 183 5.38 9.17 9.07
N ALA A 184 6.32 9.14 10.02
CA ALA A 184 7.64 8.56 9.85
C ALA A 184 7.91 7.54 10.96
N PRO A 185 8.66 6.46 10.70
CA PRO A 185 9.07 5.55 11.76
C PRO A 185 10.01 6.25 12.78
N PRO A 186 10.06 5.79 14.04
CA PRO A 186 11.08 6.19 15.02
C PRO A 186 12.51 5.92 14.53
N ASP A 187 13.49 6.64 15.08
CA ASP A 187 14.89 6.34 14.80
C ASP A 187 15.23 4.94 15.28
N GLY A 188 16.03 4.22 14.50
CA GLY A 188 16.39 2.84 14.82
C GLY A 188 15.26 1.82 14.69
N ALA A 189 14.10 2.17 14.11
CA ALA A 189 13.05 1.20 13.78
C ALA A 189 13.61 0.02 12.97
N ASP A 190 13.06 -1.18 13.18
CA ASP A 190 13.38 -2.34 12.34
C ASP A 190 12.78 -2.19 10.93
N LEU A 191 13.18 -3.07 10.01
CA LEU A 191 12.72 -3.03 8.62
C LEU A 191 11.19 -3.20 8.51
N ALA A 192 10.61 -4.10 9.30
CA ALA A 192 9.19 -4.41 9.24
C ALA A 192 8.35 -3.19 9.62
N LEU A 193 8.69 -2.51 10.71
CA LEU A 193 8.03 -1.28 11.14
C LEU A 193 8.16 -0.17 10.09
N ARG A 194 9.34 0.01 9.50
CA ARG A 194 9.52 1.01 8.44
C ARG A 194 8.64 0.72 7.22
N LEU A 195 8.58 -0.53 6.78
CA LEU A 195 7.71 -0.95 5.68
C LEU A 195 6.23 -0.83 6.03
N ALA A 196 5.84 -1.12 7.27
CA ALA A 196 4.47 -0.95 7.75
C ALA A 196 4.05 0.53 7.75
N VAL A 197 4.86 1.42 8.32
CA VAL A 197 4.60 2.87 8.32
C VAL A 197 4.53 3.41 6.90
N ARG A 198 5.49 3.02 6.04
CA ARG A 198 5.47 3.40 4.62
C ARG A 198 4.20 2.93 3.92
N ALA A 199 3.83 1.66 4.07
CA ALA A 199 2.64 1.09 3.44
C ALA A 199 1.36 1.80 3.91
N VAL A 200 1.23 2.09 5.21
CA VAL A 200 0.09 2.86 5.74
C VAL A 200 0.06 4.26 5.15
N THR A 201 1.18 4.98 5.11
CA THR A 201 1.26 6.32 4.51
C THR A 201 0.87 6.29 3.03
N GLU A 202 1.37 5.34 2.25
CA GLU A 202 1.02 5.17 0.83
C GLU A 202 -0.49 4.88 0.65
N LEU A 203 -1.09 4.07 1.52
CA LEU A 203 -2.53 3.80 1.48
C LEU A 203 -3.37 5.05 1.84
N LEU A 204 -2.90 5.87 2.78
CA LEU A 204 -3.51 7.15 3.09
C LEU A 204 -3.40 8.13 1.92
N ASP A 205 -2.27 8.15 1.21
CA ASP A 205 -2.10 8.97 0.01
C ASP A 205 -3.04 8.53 -1.12
N VAL A 206 -3.19 7.21 -1.35
CA VAL A 206 -4.17 6.66 -2.30
C VAL A 206 -5.59 7.08 -1.92
N ALA A 207 -5.93 7.05 -0.64
CA ALA A 207 -7.24 7.52 -0.17
C ALA A 207 -7.42 9.03 -0.37
N ALA A 208 -6.42 9.84 -0.07
CA ALA A 208 -6.45 11.29 -0.25
C ALA A 208 -6.58 11.70 -1.73
N ALA A 209 -6.01 10.90 -2.64
CA ALA A 209 -6.17 11.07 -4.09
C ALA A 209 -7.54 10.63 -4.64
N GLY A 210 -8.44 10.12 -3.78
CA GLY A 210 -9.77 9.65 -4.19
C GLY A 210 -9.78 8.25 -4.81
N ASP A 211 -8.69 7.49 -4.69
CA ASP A 211 -8.51 6.18 -5.31
C ASP A 211 -8.78 5.00 -4.34
N TRP A 212 -9.32 5.26 -3.14
CA TRP A 212 -9.58 4.23 -2.13
C TRP A 212 -10.44 3.07 -2.64
N ASP A 213 -11.53 3.39 -3.35
CA ASP A 213 -12.45 2.39 -3.93
C ASP A 213 -11.90 1.69 -5.18
N ARG A 214 -10.80 2.23 -5.73
CA ARG A 214 -10.06 1.66 -6.86
C ARG A 214 -8.98 0.70 -6.39
N LEU A 215 -8.55 0.76 -5.13
CA LEU A 215 -7.69 -0.25 -4.53
C LEU A 215 -8.51 -1.53 -4.26
N ARG A 216 -8.10 -2.65 -4.85
CA ARG A 216 -8.88 -3.90 -4.84
C ARG A 216 -7.99 -5.13 -4.77
N LEU A 217 -8.54 -6.22 -4.24
CA LEU A 217 -8.01 -7.56 -4.45
C LEU A 217 -8.60 -8.20 -5.71
N CYS A 218 -7.82 -9.04 -6.38
CA CYS A 218 -8.23 -9.76 -7.57
C CYS A 218 -9.41 -10.71 -7.29
N ALA A 219 -10.47 -10.63 -8.08
CA ALA A 219 -11.64 -11.51 -7.94
C ALA A 219 -11.43 -12.94 -8.51
N ALA A 220 -10.36 -13.17 -9.27
CA ALA A 220 -10.11 -14.47 -9.90
C ALA A 220 -9.50 -15.45 -8.89
N ARG A 221 -10.27 -16.39 -8.34
CA ARG A 221 -9.72 -17.41 -7.43
C ARG A 221 -8.73 -18.36 -8.16
N PRO A 222 -7.62 -18.77 -7.52
CA PRO A 222 -7.19 -18.46 -6.15
C PRO A 222 -6.37 -17.16 -5.99
N CYS A 223 -6.21 -16.32 -7.02
CA CYS A 223 -5.41 -15.09 -6.97
C CYS A 223 -5.85 -14.17 -5.81
N ARG A 224 -4.87 -13.61 -5.09
CA ARG A 224 -5.08 -12.64 -4.00
C ARG A 224 -4.29 -11.35 -4.20
N ASP A 225 -3.87 -11.08 -5.44
CA ASP A 225 -3.09 -9.88 -5.77
C ASP A 225 -3.92 -8.61 -5.52
N ALA A 226 -3.29 -7.60 -4.94
CA ALA A 226 -3.80 -6.24 -4.86
C ALA A 226 -3.49 -5.45 -6.14
N PHE A 227 -4.37 -4.54 -6.53
CA PHE A 227 -4.16 -3.62 -7.66
C PHE A 227 -4.96 -2.34 -7.48
N ILE A 228 -4.54 -1.26 -8.15
CA ILE A 228 -5.34 -0.04 -8.32
C ILE A 228 -6.05 -0.09 -9.68
N ASP A 229 -7.36 0.08 -9.68
CA ASP A 229 -8.15 0.16 -10.89
C ASP A 229 -7.97 1.50 -11.60
N ARG A 230 -7.02 1.52 -12.54
CA ARG A 230 -6.76 2.63 -13.45
C ARG A 230 -7.69 2.66 -14.67
N SER A 231 -8.65 1.74 -14.77
CA SER A 231 -9.61 1.76 -15.87
C SER A 231 -10.51 3.00 -15.76
N ARG A 232 -10.87 3.57 -16.91
CA ARG A 232 -11.81 4.70 -17.00
C ARG A 232 -13.10 4.46 -16.20
N PRO A 233 -13.78 3.30 -16.31
CA PRO A 233 -15.01 3.09 -15.55
C PRO A 233 -14.81 2.79 -14.06
N GLY A 234 -13.60 2.51 -13.57
CA GLY A 234 -13.36 2.26 -12.15
C GLY A 234 -14.06 1.01 -11.59
N ARG A 235 -14.37 0.03 -12.45
CA ARG A 235 -15.09 -1.20 -12.09
C ARG A 235 -14.33 -2.50 -12.42
N ARG A 236 -13.04 -2.43 -12.69
CA ARG A 236 -12.20 -3.59 -12.96
C ARG A 236 -12.20 -4.52 -11.74
N GLN A 237 -12.30 -5.82 -12.00
CA GLN A 237 -12.37 -6.87 -10.97
C GLN A 237 -11.10 -7.74 -10.90
N PHE A 238 -10.25 -7.72 -11.93
CA PHE A 238 -9.11 -8.65 -12.05
C PHE A 238 -7.78 -7.93 -12.19
N CYS A 239 -6.73 -8.38 -11.49
CA CYS A 239 -5.39 -7.77 -11.50
C CYS A 239 -4.69 -7.84 -12.87
N SER A 240 -5.14 -8.70 -13.78
CA SER A 240 -4.58 -8.85 -15.14
C SER A 240 -5.58 -9.47 -16.11
N THR A 241 -5.33 -9.33 -17.42
CA THR A 241 -6.07 -10.03 -18.49
C THR A 241 -6.00 -11.55 -18.32
N ARG A 242 -4.85 -12.07 -17.87
CA ARG A 242 -4.68 -13.51 -17.60
C ARG A 242 -5.63 -13.99 -16.50
N CYS A 243 -5.80 -13.21 -15.42
CA CYS A 243 -6.76 -13.52 -14.36
C CYS A 243 -8.21 -13.42 -14.85
N ALA A 244 -8.55 -12.42 -15.64
CA ALA A 244 -9.88 -12.29 -16.25
C ALA A 244 -10.22 -13.51 -17.11
N ASN A 245 -9.36 -13.88 -18.06
CA ASN A 245 -9.56 -15.03 -18.95
C ASN A 245 -9.72 -16.33 -18.17
N ARG A 246 -8.91 -16.55 -17.12
CA ARG A 246 -9.02 -17.73 -16.24
C ARG A 246 -10.38 -17.79 -15.54
N ALA A 247 -10.83 -16.68 -14.97
CA ALA A 247 -12.12 -16.60 -14.29
C ALA A 247 -13.29 -16.86 -15.26
N HIS A 248 -13.28 -16.24 -16.45
CA HIS A 248 -14.31 -16.45 -17.47
C HIS A 248 -14.34 -17.89 -17.99
N ALA A 249 -13.17 -18.49 -18.23
CA ALA A 249 -13.10 -19.88 -18.66
C ALA A 249 -13.62 -20.85 -17.58
N ALA A 250 -13.33 -20.58 -16.30
CA ALA A 250 -13.86 -21.37 -15.19
C ALA A 250 -15.39 -21.26 -15.07
N ALA A 251 -15.94 -20.04 -15.14
CA ALA A 251 -17.37 -19.80 -15.12
C ALA A 251 -18.09 -20.45 -16.32
N SER A 252 -17.51 -20.35 -17.52
CA SER A 252 -18.02 -21.01 -18.71
C SER A 252 -18.08 -22.52 -18.54
N ARG A 253 -17.00 -23.15 -18.04
CA ARG A 253 -16.98 -24.60 -17.75
C ARG A 253 -18.02 -25.02 -16.71
N ALA A 254 -18.27 -24.20 -15.68
CA ALA A 254 -19.27 -24.49 -14.65
C ALA A 254 -20.71 -24.45 -15.19
N ARG A 255 -20.99 -23.61 -16.20
CA ARG A 255 -22.31 -23.54 -16.85
C ARG A 255 -22.62 -24.69 -17.82
N HIS A 256 -21.59 -25.35 -18.34
CA HIS A 256 -21.71 -26.43 -19.32
C HIS A 256 -21.54 -27.84 -18.72
N ARG A 257 -21.66 -27.95 -17.39
CA ARG A 257 -21.73 -29.22 -16.65
C ARG A 257 -23.14 -29.39 -16.10
#